data_AF-A0A7S2IPM2-F1
#
_entry.id   AF-A0A7S2IPM2-F1
#
_cell.length_a   1.000
_cell.length_b   1.000
_cell.length_c   1.000
_cell.angle_alpha   90.00
_cell.angle_beta   90.00
_cell.angle_gamma   90.00
#
_symmetry.space_group_name_H-M   'P 1'
#
loop_
_entity.id
_entity.type
_entity.pdbx_description
1 polymer ?
#
loop_
_entity_poly.entity_id
_entity_poly.type
_entity_poly.pdbx_seq_one_letter_code
_entity_poly.pdbx_strand_id
1 'polypeptide(L)'
;GDRRSARSPSRSRSPPSRGAAKPREEASGAACGDTGGSGGGEDVPVVEVVAASKRANGDAASQAIIHVKGIGGRTRTMRGPPRVVASEAEADGEEMKKAYMSGGLEKLRKLQMTMRGESVF
;
A
#
# COMPACT_ATOMS: atom_id res chain seq x y z
N GLY A 1 46.63 21.80 24.79
CA GLY A 1 46.99 20.61 25.56
C GLY A 1 45.75 19.76 25.76
N ASP A 2 45.81 18.52 25.29
CA ASP A 2 44.92 17.39 25.59
C ASP A 2 44.60 17.27 27.10
N ARG A 3 43.35 16.94 27.44
CA ARG A 3 43.00 15.72 28.21
C ARG A 3 41.48 15.57 28.40
N ARG A 4 40.93 14.72 27.54
CA ARG A 4 39.91 13.67 27.74
C ARG A 4 39.40 13.51 29.19
N SER A 5 38.07 13.59 29.35
CA SER A 5 37.38 12.82 30.38
C SER A 5 36.18 12.12 29.75
N ALA A 6 36.37 10.84 29.44
CA ALA A 6 35.34 9.92 29.00
C ALA A 6 34.35 9.65 30.15
N ARG A 7 33.05 9.75 29.88
CA ARG A 7 32.03 9.01 30.65
C ARG A 7 31.06 8.34 29.68
N SER A 8 31.03 7.02 29.82
CA SER A 8 30.36 6.03 28.98
C SER A 8 28.84 6.19 28.90
N PRO A 9 28.20 5.69 27.82
CA PRO A 9 26.75 5.68 27.66
C PRO A 9 26.11 4.54 28.48
N SER A 10 25.22 4.86 29.41
CA SER A 10 24.40 3.86 30.10
C SER A 10 23.31 3.32 29.17
N ARG A 11 23.54 2.10 28.67
CA ARG A 11 22.56 1.26 27.99
C ARG A 11 21.50 0.79 28.98
N SER A 12 20.33 1.42 28.99
CA SER A 12 19.13 0.86 29.61
C SER A 12 18.24 0.25 28.52
N ARG A 13 18.55 -1.00 28.15
CA ARG A 13 17.70 -1.83 27.29
C ARG A 13 16.59 -2.43 28.15
N SER A 14 15.41 -1.82 28.16
CA SER A 14 14.21 -2.50 28.63
C SER A 14 13.65 -3.37 27.49
N PRO A 15 13.44 -4.68 27.70
CA PRO A 15 12.81 -5.53 26.70
C PRO A 15 11.29 -5.23 26.63
N PRO A 16 10.69 -5.15 25.43
CA PRO A 16 9.23 -5.14 25.32
C PRO A 16 8.69 -6.52 25.74
N SER A 17 7.87 -6.49 26.78
CA SER A 17 7.11 -7.62 27.31
C SER A 17 6.26 -8.27 26.22
N ARG A 18 6.50 -9.57 26.02
CA ARG A 18 5.72 -10.47 25.16
C ARG A 18 4.31 -10.65 25.73
N GLY A 19 3.40 -9.77 25.34
CA GLY A 19 1.96 -9.97 25.52
C GLY A 19 1.44 -10.86 24.41
N ALA A 20 1.32 -12.15 24.69
CA ALA A 20 0.66 -13.13 23.83
C ALA A 20 -0.84 -12.80 23.74
N ALA A 21 -1.29 -12.42 22.55
CA ALA A 21 -2.71 -12.36 22.20
C ALA A 21 -2.95 -13.23 20.96
N LYS A 22 -3.39 -14.46 21.25
CA LYS A 22 -4.24 -15.40 20.49
C LYS A 22 -4.13 -15.41 18.94
N PRO A 23 -3.85 -16.56 18.31
CA PRO A 23 -4.01 -16.72 16.87
C PRO A 23 -5.51 -16.62 16.55
N ARG A 24 -5.90 -15.58 15.81
CA ARG A 24 -7.22 -15.54 15.18
C ARG A 24 -7.12 -16.35 13.91
N GLU A 25 -7.84 -17.45 13.91
CA GLU A 25 -8.07 -18.32 12.76
C GLU A 25 -8.54 -17.52 11.53
N GLU A 26 -7.98 -17.94 10.40
CA GLU A 26 -8.59 -17.96 9.07
C GLU A 26 -9.36 -16.71 8.59
N ALA A 27 -8.68 -15.89 7.81
CA ALA A 27 -9.27 -15.30 6.63
C ALA A 27 -8.22 -15.37 5.51
N SER A 28 -8.37 -16.42 4.70
CA SER A 28 -8.01 -16.52 3.28
C SER A 28 -6.87 -15.62 2.81
N GLY A 29 -5.71 -16.25 2.62
CA GLY A 29 -4.54 -15.62 2.03
C GLY A 29 -4.85 -14.94 0.70
N ALA A 30 -4.68 -13.62 0.66
CA ALA A 30 -4.13 -13.00 -0.52
C ALA A 30 -2.64 -13.31 -0.48
N ALA A 31 -2.25 -14.36 -1.20
CA ALA A 31 -0.86 -14.70 -1.40
C ALA A 31 -0.14 -13.45 -1.92
N CYS A 32 0.80 -12.93 -1.14
CA CYS A 32 1.80 -12.00 -1.61
C CYS A 32 2.67 -12.78 -2.62
N GLY A 33 2.16 -12.93 -3.84
CA GLY A 33 2.91 -13.48 -4.97
C GLY A 33 4.01 -12.51 -5.31
N ASP A 34 5.16 -12.66 -4.65
CA ASP A 34 6.43 -12.14 -5.10
C ASP A 34 6.81 -12.91 -6.38
N THR A 35 6.14 -12.64 -7.49
CA THR A 35 6.64 -13.03 -8.81
C THR A 35 7.70 -12.01 -9.21
N GLY A 36 8.92 -12.27 -8.76
CA GLY A 36 10.13 -11.81 -9.43
C GLY A 36 10.09 -12.27 -10.88
N GLY A 37 9.72 -11.35 -11.78
CA GLY A 37 9.53 -11.62 -13.21
C GLY A 37 10.23 -10.57 -14.05
N SER A 38 11.28 -11.02 -14.71
CA SER A 38 12.18 -10.37 -15.66
C SER A 38 11.59 -9.22 -16.49
N GLY A 39 12.45 -8.24 -16.76
CA GLY A 39 12.19 -7.18 -17.72
C GLY A 39 11.88 -7.72 -19.12
N GLY A 40 11.10 -6.93 -19.86
CA GLY A 40 10.78 -7.22 -21.27
C GLY A 40 9.47 -7.98 -21.45
N GLY A 41 8.35 -7.39 -21.01
CA GLY A 41 7.02 -7.91 -21.26
C GLY A 41 6.02 -6.91 -20.70
N GLU A 42 5.06 -6.52 -21.53
CA GLU A 42 4.00 -5.54 -21.30
C GLU A 42 3.71 -5.31 -19.81
N ASP A 43 3.98 -4.09 -19.33
CA ASP A 43 3.94 -3.71 -17.91
C ASP A 43 2.47 -3.60 -17.43
N VAL A 44 1.71 -4.69 -17.53
CA VAL A 44 0.29 -4.74 -17.20
C VAL A 44 0.16 -4.70 -15.68
N PRO A 45 -0.48 -3.67 -15.12
CA PRO A 45 -0.58 -3.54 -13.67
C PRO A 45 -1.63 -4.52 -13.11
N VAL A 46 -1.36 -5.04 -11.92
CA VAL A 46 -2.23 -5.98 -11.21
C VAL A 46 -3.15 -5.19 -10.29
N VAL A 47 -4.47 -5.42 -10.38
CA VAL A 47 -5.48 -4.77 -9.54
C VAL A 47 -6.09 -5.82 -8.61
N GLU A 48 -6.21 -5.47 -7.33
CA GLU A 48 -6.81 -6.29 -6.29
C GLU A 48 -7.80 -5.44 -5.49
N VAL A 49 -8.93 -6.04 -5.09
CA VAL A 49 -9.85 -5.39 -4.14
C VAL A 49 -9.64 -6.02 -2.78
N VAL A 50 -9.29 -5.19 -1.80
CA VAL A 50 -9.02 -5.65 -0.44
C VAL A 50 -9.95 -4.96 0.55
N ALA A 51 -10.16 -5.61 1.71
CA ALA A 51 -10.81 -4.98 2.84
C ALA A 51 -9.99 -3.74 3.27
N ALA A 52 -10.65 -2.59 3.33
CA ALA A 52 -10.10 -1.37 3.87
C ALA A 52 -10.18 -1.39 5.41
N SER A 53 -9.34 -0.58 6.05
CA SER A 53 -9.43 -0.36 7.49
C SER A 53 -10.84 0.09 7.87
N LYS A 54 -11.41 -0.49 8.94
CA LYS A 54 -12.75 -0.15 9.42
C LYS A 54 -12.89 1.36 9.58
N ARG A 55 -13.93 1.93 8.98
CA ARG A 55 -14.30 3.33 9.21
C ARG A 55 -14.74 3.50 10.67
N ALA A 56 -14.70 4.73 11.18
CA ALA A 56 -15.08 5.05 12.57
C ALA A 56 -16.48 4.52 12.96
N ASN A 57 -17.36 4.35 11.98
CA ASN A 57 -18.74 3.90 12.17
C ASN A 57 -18.88 2.36 12.22
N GLY A 58 -17.78 1.61 12.04
CA GLY A 58 -17.79 0.14 12.08
C GLY A 58 -18.10 -0.55 10.75
N ASP A 59 -18.47 0.21 9.72
CA ASP A 59 -18.80 -0.33 8.40
C ASP A 59 -17.62 -1.04 7.74
N ALA A 60 -17.91 -2.19 7.14
CA ALA A 60 -16.99 -2.85 6.23
C ALA A 60 -16.82 -1.96 4.99
N ALA A 61 -15.57 -1.67 4.64
CA ALA A 61 -15.22 -0.95 3.44
C ALA A 61 -14.23 -1.78 2.64
N SER A 62 -14.28 -1.64 1.33
CA SER A 62 -13.35 -2.24 0.38
C SER A 62 -12.59 -1.12 -0.34
N GLN A 63 -11.36 -1.39 -0.77
CA GLN A 63 -10.59 -0.45 -1.58
C GLN A 63 -9.87 -1.21 -2.68
N ALA A 64 -9.76 -0.58 -3.84
CA ALA A 64 -8.87 -1.06 -4.90
C ALA A 64 -7.41 -0.81 -4.53
N ILE A 65 -6.56 -1.76 -4.88
CA ILE A 65 -5.11 -1.68 -4.82
C ILE A 65 -4.59 -2.01 -6.21
N ILE A 66 -3.62 -1.23 -6.69
CA ILE A 66 -2.92 -1.49 -7.94
C ILE A 66 -1.42 -1.60 -7.71
N HIS A 67 -0.83 -2.65 -8.26
CA HIS A 67 0.61 -2.92 -8.26
C HIS A 67 1.18 -2.55 -9.63
N VAL A 68 2.11 -1.59 -9.64
CA VAL A 68 2.72 -1.03 -10.86
C VAL A 68 4.23 -1.14 -10.76
N LYS A 69 4.95 -1.48 -11.84
CA LYS A 69 6.43 -1.44 -11.80
C LYS A 69 6.88 0.02 -11.86
N GLY A 70 7.66 0.42 -10.87
CA GLY A 70 8.27 1.74 -10.79
C GLY A 70 9.65 1.79 -11.44
N ILE A 71 10.19 3.00 -11.54
CA ILE A 71 11.56 3.24 -12.00
C ILE A 71 12.55 2.44 -11.15
N GLY A 72 13.43 1.68 -11.81
CA GLY A 72 14.40 0.80 -11.16
C GLY A 72 13.88 -0.60 -10.81
N GLY A 73 12.77 -1.03 -11.42
CA GLY A 73 12.22 -2.39 -11.25
C GLY A 73 11.48 -2.62 -9.93
N ARG A 74 11.31 -1.59 -9.10
CA ARG A 74 10.60 -1.68 -7.82
C ARG A 74 9.10 -1.59 -8.03
N THR A 75 8.36 -2.60 -7.63
CA THR A 75 6.89 -2.55 -7.60
C THR A 75 6.41 -1.50 -6.59
N ARG A 76 5.52 -0.62 -7.02
CA ARG A 76 4.83 0.34 -6.17
C ARG A 76 3.38 -0.09 -6.04
N THR A 77 2.87 0.01 -4.83
CA THR A 77 1.47 -0.26 -4.52
C THR A 77 0.75 1.05 -4.30
N MET A 78 -0.30 1.29 -5.08
CA MET A 78 -1.14 2.48 -5.01
C MET A 78 -2.54 2.04 -4.57
N ARG A 79 -3.21 2.84 -3.74
CA ARG A 79 -4.53 2.51 -3.17
C ARG A 79 -5.58 3.52 -3.61
N GLY A 80 -6.76 3.04 -3.98
CA GLY A 80 -7.95 3.84 -4.23
C GLY A 80 -8.62 4.29 -2.92
N PRO A 81 -9.66 5.13 -3.01
CA PRO A 81 -10.46 5.51 -1.86
C PRO A 81 -11.21 4.30 -1.29
N PRO A 82 -11.49 4.26 0.02
CA PRO A 82 -12.34 3.23 0.59
C PRO A 82 -13.79 3.43 0.12
N ARG A 83 -14.44 2.38 -0.36
CA ARG A 83 -15.85 2.33 -0.76
C ARG A 83 -16.62 1.39 0.15
N VAL A 84 -17.88 1.72 0.43
CA VAL A 84 -18.77 0.82 1.19
C VAL A 84 -19.27 -0.31 0.30
N VAL A 85 -19.40 -0.03 -1.01
CA VAL A 85 -19.84 -0.99 -2.02
C VAL A 85 -18.61 -1.56 -2.74
N ALA A 86 -18.51 -2.89 -2.81
CA ALA A 86 -17.36 -3.56 -3.44
C ALA A 86 -17.24 -3.25 -4.95
N SER A 87 -18.36 -3.15 -5.67
CA SER A 87 -18.37 -2.82 -7.10
C SER A 87 -17.83 -1.43 -7.41
N GLU A 88 -17.98 -0.47 -6.50
CA GLU A 88 -17.36 0.85 -6.63
C GLU A 88 -15.83 0.76 -6.48
N ALA A 89 -15.34 -0.09 -5.58
CA ALA A 89 -13.91 -0.32 -5.42
C ALA A 89 -13.31 -1.05 -6.63
N GLU A 90 -14.06 -1.96 -7.26
CA GLU A 90 -13.67 -2.60 -8.52
C GLU A 90 -13.58 -1.58 -9.65
N ALA A 91 -14.60 -0.71 -9.80
CA ALA A 91 -14.61 0.35 -10.79
C ALA A 91 -13.44 1.33 -10.62
N ASP A 92 -13.14 1.74 -9.37
CA ASP A 92 -11.95 2.54 -9.06
C ASP A 92 -10.67 1.83 -9.51
N GLY A 93 -10.58 0.51 -9.29
CA GLY A 93 -9.44 -0.31 -9.69
C GLY A 93 -9.25 -0.39 -11.21
N GLU A 94 -10.34 -0.54 -11.96
CA GLU A 94 -10.32 -0.49 -13.43
C GLU A 94 -9.89 0.89 -13.95
N GLU A 95 -10.38 1.96 -13.32
CA GLU A 95 -10.00 3.32 -13.68
C GLU A 95 -8.52 3.59 -13.40
N MET A 96 -8.00 3.11 -12.25
CA MET A 96 -6.58 3.14 -11.92
C MET A 96 -5.74 2.38 -12.96
N LYS A 97 -6.16 1.18 -13.37
CA LYS A 97 -5.48 0.41 -14.42
C LYS A 97 -5.48 1.17 -15.74
N LYS A 98 -6.61 1.74 -16.15
CA LYS A 98 -6.74 2.52 -17.39
C LYS A 98 -5.88 3.79 -17.35
N ALA A 99 -5.84 4.50 -16.22
CA ALA A 99 -5.00 5.68 -16.05
C ALA A 99 -3.51 5.33 -16.19
N TYR A 100 -3.06 4.23 -15.56
CA TYR A 100 -1.70 3.75 -15.69
C TYR A 100 -1.37 3.33 -17.13
N MET A 101 -2.23 2.55 -17.77
CA MET A 101 -2.00 2.12 -19.16
C MET A 101 -1.96 3.30 -20.14
N SER A 102 -2.69 4.39 -19.88
CA SER A 102 -2.79 5.54 -20.79
C SER A 102 -1.72 6.62 -20.58
N GLY A 103 -0.97 6.61 -19.48
CA GLY A 103 0.03 7.65 -19.19
C GLY A 103 0.91 7.38 -17.99
N GLY A 104 1.05 6.11 -17.60
CA GLY A 104 1.91 5.64 -16.53
C GLY A 104 1.58 6.21 -15.15
N LEU A 105 2.62 6.33 -14.34
CA LEU A 105 2.52 6.80 -12.95
C LEU A 105 2.00 8.23 -12.80
N GLU A 106 2.23 9.10 -13.78
CA GLU A 106 1.80 10.50 -13.69
C GLU A 106 0.29 10.63 -13.73
N LYS A 107 -0.37 9.99 -14.72
CA LYS A 107 -1.84 9.96 -14.81
C LYS A 107 -2.46 9.24 -13.62
N LEU A 108 -1.83 8.17 -13.14
CA LEU A 108 -2.30 7.44 -11.97
C LEU A 108 -2.28 8.32 -10.70
N ARG A 109 -1.26 9.16 -10.52
CA ARG A 109 -1.21 10.11 -9.40
C ARG A 109 -2.25 11.22 -9.51
N LYS A 110 -2.44 11.78 -10.72
CA LYS A 110 -3.50 12.77 -10.97
C LYS A 110 -4.87 12.20 -10.64
N LEU A 111 -5.14 10.96 -11.09
CA LEU A 111 -6.39 10.26 -10.76
C LEU A 111 -6.56 10.10 -9.24
N GLN A 112 -5.52 9.68 -8.51
CA GLN A 112 -5.59 9.57 -7.05
C GLN A 112 -5.89 10.89 -6.35
N MET A 113 -5.34 12.00 -6.82
CA MET A 113 -5.65 13.33 -6.28
C MET A 113 -7.13 13.67 -6.51
N THR A 114 -7.63 13.46 -7.72
CA THR A 114 -9.05 13.67 -8.04
C THR A 114 -9.98 12.80 -7.20
N MET A 115 -9.66 11.51 -7.02
CA MET A 115 -10.43 10.57 -6.20
C MET A 115 -10.46 10.95 -4.70
N ARG A 116 -9.46 11.69 -4.23
CA ARG A 116 -9.40 12.21 -2.85
C ARG A 116 -10.12 13.54 -2.68
N GLY A 117 -10.66 14.11 -3.75
CA GLY A 117 -11.25 15.45 -3.75
C GLY A 117 -10.22 16.57 -3.65
N GLU A 118 -8.94 16.28 -3.92
CA GLU A 118 -7.88 17.29 -4.00
C GLU A 118 -7.96 17.97 -5.38
N SER A 119 -7.87 19.30 -5.41
CA SER A 119 -7.83 20.06 -6.67
C SER A 119 -6.51 19.82 -7.39
N VAL A 120 -6.60 19.32 -8.63
CA VAL A 120 -5.45 19.16 -9.53
C VAL A 120 -5.28 20.50 -10.27
N PHE A 121 -4.27 21.28 -9.89
CA PHE A 121 -3.85 22.49 -10.63
C PHE A 121 -2.71 22.16 -11.59
#